data_AF-A0A434G9T3-F1
#
_entry.id   AF-A0A434G9T3-F1
#
_cell.length_a   1.000
_cell.length_b   1.000
_cell.length_c   1.000
_cell.angle_alpha   90.00
_cell.angle_beta   90.00
_cell.angle_gamma   90.00
#
_symmetry.space_group_name_H-M   'P 1'
#
loop_
_entity.id
_entity.type
_entity.pdbx_description
1 polymer ?
#
loop_
_entity_poly.entity_id
_entity_poly.type
_entity_poly.pdbx_seq_one_letter_code
_entity_poly.pdbx_strand_id
1 'polypeptide(L)'
;MVAPLKIERIECIPLCMPLPRTFRGSYYYMTHRCTIITRIYTSGGIVGEVYNGDEFETQAEVVKIILDEIQPRLIGKDVFNIEGCWEEARKPSYNI
;
A
#
# COMPACT_ATOMS: atom_id res chain seq x y z
N MET A 1 22.68 4.96 21.88
CA MET A 1 22.09 4.89 20.53
C MET A 1 20.82 4.06 20.64
N VAL A 2 19.72 4.52 20.07
CA VAL A 2 18.45 3.75 20.04
C VAL A 2 18.61 2.66 18.98
N ALA A 3 18.16 1.44 19.27
CA ALA A 3 18.18 0.35 18.29
C ALA A 3 17.23 0.70 17.12
N PRO A 4 17.60 0.37 15.86
CA PRO A 4 16.75 0.68 14.71
C PRO A 4 15.40 -0.04 14.80
N LEU A 5 14.32 0.65 14.45
CA LEU A 5 12.97 0.10 14.44
C LEU A 5 12.70 -0.49 13.05
N LYS A 6 12.86 -1.80 12.91
CA LYS A 6 12.89 -2.45 11.60
C LYS A 6 11.51 -2.81 11.10
N ILE A 7 11.29 -2.72 9.79
CA ILE A 7 10.12 -3.27 9.12
C ILE A 7 10.23 -4.79 9.07
N GLU A 8 9.21 -5.51 9.54
CA GLU A 8 9.17 -6.97 9.57
C GLU A 8 8.17 -7.57 8.58
N ARG A 9 7.07 -6.87 8.33
CA ARG A 9 6.01 -7.32 7.43
C ARG A 9 5.20 -6.14 6.92
N ILE A 10 4.77 -6.22 5.66
CA ILE A 10 3.75 -5.36 5.08
C ILE A 10 2.52 -6.23 4.78
N GLU A 11 1.34 -5.74 5.13
CA GLU A 11 0.07 -6.40 4.83
C GLU A 11 -0.82 -5.42 4.07
N CYS A 12 -1.49 -5.93 3.03
CA CYS A 12 -2.48 -5.18 2.27
C CYS A 12 -3.84 -5.86 2.40
N ILE A 13 -4.86 -5.10 2.78
CA ILE A 13 -6.24 -5.56 2.91
C ILE A 13 -7.07 -4.75 1.90
N PRO A 14 -7.33 -5.28 0.69
CA PRO A 14 -8.15 -4.61 -0.29
C PRO A 14 -9.62 -4.63 0.14
N LEU A 15 -10.30 -3.49 0.00
CA LEU A 15 -11.71 -3.31 0.29
C LEU A 15 -12.42 -2.85 -0.98
N CYS A 16 -13.61 -3.39 -1.20
CA CYS A 16 -14.50 -2.99 -2.28
C CYS A 16 -15.92 -2.89 -1.73
N MET A 17 -16.49 -1.69 -1.78
CA MET A 17 -17.84 -1.43 -1.29
C MET A 17 -18.73 -0.91 -2.41
N PRO A 18 -19.93 -1.50 -2.64
CA PRO A 18 -20.88 -0.95 -3.60
C PRO A 18 -21.40 0.41 -3.10
N LEU A 19 -21.53 1.36 -4.02
CA LEU A 19 -22.15 2.65 -3.75
C LEU A 19 -23.69 2.52 -3.80
N PRO A 20 -24.44 3.37 -3.07
CA PRO A 20 -25.91 3.29 -3.05
C PRO A 20 -26.56 3.56 -4.41
N ARG A 21 -25.81 4.14 -5.35
CA ARG A 21 -26.18 4.35 -6.74
C ARG A 21 -24.93 4.54 -7.59
N THR A 22 -25.06 4.38 -8.91
CA THR A 22 -24.01 4.81 -9.84
C THR A 22 -23.90 6.33 -9.87
N PHE A 23 -22.72 6.85 -9.56
CA PHE A 23 -22.40 8.27 -9.76
C PHE A 23 -21.83 8.45 -11.17
N ARG A 24 -22.30 9.46 -11.92
CA ARG A 24 -21.88 9.71 -13.30
C ARG A 24 -21.38 11.15 -13.45
N GLY A 25 -20.20 11.29 -14.02
CA GLY A 25 -19.69 12.53 -14.58
C GLY A 25 -19.97 12.60 -16.09
N SER A 26 -19.35 13.57 -16.78
CA SER A 26 -19.47 13.73 -18.23
C SER A 26 -18.82 12.60 -19.03
N TYR A 27 -17.74 12.01 -18.52
CA TYR A 27 -16.94 11.00 -19.22
C TYR A 27 -16.68 9.72 -18.41
N TYR A 28 -16.97 9.70 -17.11
CA TYR A 28 -16.72 8.56 -16.24
C TYR A 28 -17.90 8.28 -15.30
N TYR A 29 -17.92 7.09 -14.72
CA TYR A 29 -18.89 6.71 -13.70
C TYR A 29 -18.25 5.85 -12.62
N MET A 30 -18.87 5.80 -11.45
CA MET A 30 -18.41 5.00 -10.31
C MET A 30 -19.56 4.18 -9.74
N THR A 31 -19.33 2.89 -9.57
CA THR A 31 -20.27 1.91 -8.98
C THR A 31 -19.79 1.42 -7.61
N HIS A 32 -18.49 1.44 -7.38
CA HIS A 32 -17.85 0.98 -6.16
C HIS A 32 -16.88 2.04 -5.64
N ARG A 33 -16.65 2.00 -4.33
CA ARG A 33 -15.52 2.66 -3.70
C ARG A 33 -14.52 1.60 -3.26
N CYS A 34 -13.28 1.74 -3.71
CA CYS A 34 -12.21 0.83 -3.33
C CYS A 34 -11.19 1.53 -2.46
N THR A 35 -10.46 0.76 -1.65
CA THR A 35 -9.27 1.23 -0.93
C THR A 35 -8.47 0.04 -0.44
N ILE A 36 -7.18 0.23 -0.22
CA ILE A 36 -6.31 -0.77 0.39
C ILE A 36 -5.91 -0.26 1.76
N ILE A 37 -6.20 -1.01 2.81
CA ILE A 37 -5.58 -0.80 4.12
C ILE A 37 -4.18 -1.41 4.06
N THR A 38 -3.16 -0.61 4.31
CA THR A 38 -1.77 -1.06 4.39
C THR A 38 -1.31 -1.00 5.84
N ARG A 39 -0.74 -2.12 6.32
CA ARG A 39 -0.17 -2.24 7.67
C ARG A 39 1.31 -2.56 7.59
N ILE A 40 2.12 -1.82 8.35
CA ILE A 40 3.56 -2.04 8.48
C ILE A 40 3.84 -2.50 9.91
N TYR A 41 4.24 -3.76 10.05
CA TYR A 41 4.63 -4.35 11.32
C TYR A 41 6.12 -4.11 11.56
N THR A 42 6.47 -3.74 12.79
CA THR A 42 7.84 -3.40 13.16
C THR A 42 8.38 -4.26 14.28
N SER A 43 9.70 -4.35 14.38
CA SER A 43 10.40 -5.11 15.43
C SER A 43 10.17 -4.62 16.86
N GLY A 44 9.56 -3.43 17.02
CA GLY A 44 9.14 -2.88 18.31
C GLY A 44 7.71 -3.25 18.69
N GLY A 45 7.01 -4.07 17.89
CA GLY A 45 5.60 -4.39 18.09
C GLY A 45 4.63 -3.28 17.68
N ILE A 46 5.13 -2.18 17.11
CA ILE A 46 4.30 -1.09 16.59
C ILE A 46 3.79 -1.46 15.20
N VAL A 47 2.52 -1.15 14.94
CA VAL A 47 1.89 -1.28 13.63
C VAL A 47 1.55 0.11 13.10
N GLY A 48 2.16 0.50 11.98
CA GLY A 48 1.75 1.69 11.22
C GLY A 48 0.62 1.33 10.27
N GLU A 49 -0.45 2.11 10.24
CA GLU A 49 -1.65 1.82 9.44
C GLU A 49 -2.06 3.03 8.60
N VAL A 50 -2.46 2.79 7.36
CA VAL A 50 -3.03 3.78 6.46
C VAL A 50 -4.03 3.12 5.52
N TYR A 51 -5.02 3.87 5.04
CA TYR A 51 -5.84 3.47 3.89
C TYR A 51 -5.59 4.44 2.73
N ASN A 52 -5.44 3.93 1.52
CA ASN A 52 -5.18 4.74 0.34
C ASN A 52 -5.73 4.13 -0.95
N GLY A 53 -5.83 4.96 -1.98
CA GLY A 53 -6.30 4.57 -3.32
C GLY A 53 -7.82 4.55 -3.46
N ASP A 54 -8.27 4.56 -4.71
CA ASP A 54 -9.65 4.32 -5.15
C ASP A 54 -9.62 3.71 -6.55
N GLU A 55 -8.97 2.55 -6.65
CA GLU A 55 -8.80 1.83 -7.91
C GLU A 55 -9.71 0.60 -7.89
N PHE A 56 -10.77 0.59 -8.70
CA PHE A 56 -11.66 -0.58 -8.78
C PHE A 56 -11.09 -1.67 -9.68
N GLU A 57 -10.65 -1.29 -10.88
CA GLU A 57 -10.21 -2.25 -11.91
C GLU A 57 -8.81 -2.79 -11.66
N THR A 58 -7.91 -1.96 -11.13
CA THR A 58 -6.46 -2.27 -11.01
C THR A 58 -6.02 -2.52 -9.57
N GLN A 59 -6.97 -2.72 -8.64
CA GLN A 59 -6.66 -2.87 -7.22
C GLN A 59 -5.72 -4.05 -6.94
N ALA A 60 -5.94 -5.16 -7.64
CA ALA A 60 -5.18 -6.39 -7.45
C ALA A 60 -3.72 -6.21 -7.90
N GLU A 61 -3.50 -5.49 -8.99
CA GLU A 61 -2.19 -5.14 -9.53
C GLU A 61 -1.44 -4.25 -8.54
N VAL A 62 -2.10 -3.25 -7.95
CA VAL A 62 -1.49 -2.42 -6.90
C VAL A 62 -1.07 -3.25 -5.69
N VAL A 63 -1.92 -4.19 -5.23
CA VAL A 63 -1.56 -5.09 -4.13
C VAL A 63 -0.34 -5.96 -4.47
N LYS A 64 -0.27 -6.52 -5.69
CA LYS A 64 0.89 -7.29 -6.16
C LYS A 64 2.16 -6.44 -6.17
N ILE A 65 2.11 -5.21 -6.70
CA ILE A 65 3.27 -4.30 -6.69
C ILE A 65 3.76 -4.06 -5.25
N ILE A 66 2.84 -3.84 -4.30
CA ILE A 66 3.22 -3.63 -2.90
C ILE A 66 3.89 -4.88 -2.31
N LEU A 67 3.30 -6.06 -2.49
CA LEU A 67 3.74 -7.29 -1.80
C LEU A 67 4.92 -7.98 -2.49
N ASP A 68 4.97 -7.96 -3.82
CA ASP A 68 5.92 -8.72 -4.62
C ASP A 68 7.15 -7.88 -5.01
N GLU A 69 7.00 -6.55 -5.10
CA GLU A 69 8.09 -5.67 -5.56
C GLU A 69 8.60 -4.71 -4.48
N ILE A 70 7.71 -4.03 -3.76
CA ILE A 70 8.09 -3.03 -2.76
C ILE A 70 8.50 -3.69 -1.45
N GLN A 71 7.67 -4.57 -0.91
CA GLN A 71 7.91 -5.19 0.40
C GLN A 71 9.30 -5.86 0.50
N PRO A 72 9.76 -6.69 -0.45
CA PRO A 72 11.06 -7.35 -0.34
C PRO A 72 12.24 -6.36 -0.24
N ARG A 73 12.06 -5.13 -0.74
CA ARG A 73 13.07 -4.07 -0.65
C ARG A 73 13.04 -3.32 0.67
N LEU A 74 11.93 -3.36 1.40
CA LEU A 74 11.73 -2.61 2.64
C LEU A 74 11.94 -3.45 3.91
N ILE A 75 11.74 -4.79 3.85
CA ILE A 75 11.96 -5.66 5.01
C ILE A 75 13.38 -5.46 5.57
N GLY A 76 13.48 -5.29 6.89
CA GLY A 76 14.73 -5.11 7.63
C GLY A 76 15.27 -3.68 7.66
N LYS A 77 14.72 -2.75 6.87
CA LYS A 77 15.08 -1.33 6.93
C LYS A 77 14.49 -0.65 8.15
N ASP A 78 15.19 0.36 8.64
CA ASP A 78 14.74 1.22 9.74
C ASP A 78 13.63 2.16 9.25
N VAL A 79 12.48 2.16 9.92
CA VAL A 79 11.32 3.00 9.56
C VAL A 79 11.63 4.49 9.63
N PHE A 80 12.64 4.90 10.40
CA PHE A 80 13.05 6.31 10.48
C PHE A 80 13.96 6.74 9.33
N ASN A 81 14.50 5.81 8.53
CA ASN A 81 15.19 6.13 7.28
C ASN A 81 14.18 6.33 6.13
N ILE A 82 13.35 7.37 6.26
CA ILE A 82 12.22 7.64 5.35
C ILE A 82 12.69 7.76 3.90
N GLU A 83 13.69 8.61 3.65
CA GLU A 83 14.23 8.84 2.30
C GLU A 83 14.81 7.56 1.69
N GLY A 84 15.55 6.76 2.48
CA GLY A 84 16.11 5.50 2.03
C GLY A 84 15.06 4.41 1.77
N CYS A 85 13.93 4.44 2.49
CA CYS A 85 12.79 3.57 2.19
C CYS A 85 12.06 4.04 0.92
N TRP A 86 11.86 5.35 0.76
CA TRP A 86 11.18 5.91 -0.39
C TRP A 86 11.94 5.68 -1.70
N GLU A 87 13.27 5.82 -1.68
CA GLU A 87 14.16 5.54 -2.80
C GLU A 87 14.04 4.09 -3.33
N GLU A 88 13.75 3.14 -2.44
CA GLU A 88 13.60 1.73 -2.77
C GLU A 88 12.19 1.41 -3.28
N ALA A 89 11.18 2.05 -2.69
CA ALA A 89 9.78 1.86 -3.03
C ALA A 89 9.42 2.49 -4.39
N ARG A 90 10.04 3.61 -4.77
CA ARG A 90 9.72 4.37 -6.01
C ARG A 90 10.24 3.74 -7.30
N LYS A 91 11.07 2.70 -7.20
CA LYS A 91 11.66 2.03 -8.38
C LYS A 91 10.52 1.55 -9.30
N PRO A 92 10.66 1.69 -10.63
CA PRO A 92 9.59 1.33 -11.56
C PRO A 92 9.15 -0.13 -11.38
N SER A 93 7.84 -0.36 -11.50
CA SER A 93 7.31 -1.71 -11.70
C SER A 93 7.32 -2.02 -13.20
N TYR A 94 7.66 -3.26 -13.51
CA TYR A 94 7.73 -3.77 -14.89
C TYR A 94 6.67 -4.85 -15.17
N ASN A 95 5.79 -5.12 -14.20
CA ASN A 95 4.75 -6.15 -14.25
C ASN A 95 3.34 -5.53 -14.34
N ILE A 96 3.13 -4.68 -15.34
CA ILE A 96 1.82 -4.09 -15.69
C ILE A 96 1.29 -4.65 -17.01
#